data_AF-A0AA93DLK7-F1
#
_entry.id   AF-A0AA93DLK7-F1
#
_cell.length_a   1.000
_cell.length_b   1.000
_cell.length_c   1.000
_cell.angle_alpha   90.00
_cell.angle_beta   90.00
_cell.angle_gamma   90.00
#
_symmetry.space_group_name_H-M   'P 1'
#
loop_
_entity.id
_entity.type
_entity.pdbx_description
1 polymer ?
#
loop_
_entity_poly.entity_id
_entity_poly.type
_entity_poly.pdbx_seq_one_letter_code
_entity_poly.pdbx_strand_id
1 'polypeptide(L)'
;MKIKQAIDKIPGGLMLVPLFLGALCNTFTPGAGKYLGSFSNGLITGTIPILAVWFFCMGASIEFKATGTMLRKSGVLVVTKIATAWIVALIAGTFLPGDGIQNGMLAGISVLALVAAMDMTNGGLYAALMNQYGSKEEAGAFVLMSLESGPLMTMVILGASGIATFEPQLFVGAVLPFLIGFALGNLDPDLRKLFGNSVQTLIPFFAFALGNTINLSVILQTGFAGLFLGLLVIVVTGIPLILADKFIGGGNGTAGVAASSSAGAAVATPLLIANMAPEFAPVAQQATALVATSVIVTSVLVPILTAVWAKRFSPKTA
;
A
#
# COMPACT_ATOMS: atom_id res chain seq x y z
N MET A 1 30.48 7.29 -4.36
CA MET A 1 29.09 7.45 -4.87
C MET A 1 28.10 7.34 -3.71
N LYS A 2 27.08 8.21 -3.63
CA LYS A 2 26.08 8.19 -2.54
C LYS A 2 24.73 7.63 -3.03
N ILE A 3 24.70 6.36 -3.43
CA ILE A 3 23.56 5.72 -4.12
C ILE A 3 22.30 5.72 -3.24
N LYS A 4 22.41 5.29 -1.97
CA LYS A 4 21.27 5.29 -1.04
C LYS A 4 20.64 6.69 -0.89
N GLN A 5 21.47 7.73 -0.80
CA GLN A 5 20.98 9.11 -0.71
C GLN A 5 20.29 9.58 -1.99
N ALA A 6 20.65 9.05 -3.16
CA ALA A 6 19.94 9.33 -4.40
C ALA A 6 18.58 8.63 -4.45
N ILE A 7 18.50 7.39 -3.96
CA ILE A 7 17.24 6.64 -3.86
C ILE A 7 16.29 7.31 -2.87
N ASP A 8 16.80 7.74 -1.71
CA ASP A 8 16.01 8.40 -0.66
C ASP A 8 15.44 9.76 -1.10
N LYS A 9 15.95 10.37 -2.19
CA LYS A 9 15.38 11.60 -2.78
C LYS A 9 14.12 11.34 -3.61
N ILE A 10 13.89 10.11 -4.04
CA ILE A 10 12.73 9.74 -4.83
C ILE A 10 11.63 9.29 -3.85
N PRO A 11 10.43 9.89 -3.87
CA PRO A 11 9.31 9.42 -3.06
C PRO A 11 8.97 7.97 -3.40
N GLY A 12 9.02 7.08 -2.38
CA GLY A 12 8.88 5.64 -2.60
C GLY A 12 10.09 4.97 -3.26
N GLY A 13 11.24 5.65 -3.35
CA GLY A 13 12.41 5.22 -4.12
C GLY A 13 12.96 3.84 -3.72
N LEU A 14 12.92 3.49 -2.43
CA LEU A 14 13.33 2.17 -1.94
C LEU A 14 12.53 1.02 -2.55
N MET A 15 11.30 1.29 -3.00
CA MET A 15 10.46 0.32 -3.69
C MET A 15 10.57 0.47 -5.21
N LEU A 16 10.45 1.70 -5.72
CA LEU A 16 10.33 1.95 -7.16
C LEU A 16 11.60 1.67 -7.93
N VAL A 17 12.76 2.05 -7.39
CA VAL A 17 14.04 1.85 -8.09
C VAL A 17 14.31 0.35 -8.26
N PRO A 18 14.21 -0.49 -7.20
CA PRO A 18 14.39 -1.93 -7.37
C PRO A 18 13.30 -2.58 -8.24
N LEU A 19 12.04 -2.13 -8.14
CA LEU A 19 10.97 -2.62 -9.01
C LEU A 19 11.23 -2.32 -10.48
N PHE A 20 11.67 -1.11 -10.80
CA PHE A 20 12.02 -0.74 -12.17
C PHE A 20 13.23 -1.54 -12.68
N LEU A 21 14.23 -1.77 -11.83
CA LEU A 21 15.36 -2.65 -12.14
C LEU A 21 14.89 -4.10 -12.42
N GLY A 22 13.96 -4.62 -11.65
CA GLY A 22 13.35 -5.93 -11.92
C GLY A 22 12.60 -5.96 -13.24
N ALA A 23 11.84 -4.90 -13.57
CA ALA A 23 11.11 -4.81 -14.84
C ALA A 23 12.06 -4.71 -16.04
N LEU A 24 13.20 -4.02 -15.88
CA LEU A 24 14.28 -4.00 -16.86
C LEU A 24 14.85 -5.41 -17.08
N CYS A 25 15.13 -6.16 -16.01
CA CYS A 25 15.58 -7.55 -16.09
C CYS A 25 14.56 -8.43 -16.81
N ASN A 26 13.28 -8.37 -16.42
CA ASN A 26 12.25 -9.18 -17.06
C ASN A 26 12.02 -8.84 -18.53
N THR A 27 12.15 -7.55 -18.90
CA THR A 27 11.93 -7.12 -20.29
C THR A 27 13.11 -7.44 -21.21
N PHE A 28 14.35 -7.17 -20.76
CA PHE A 28 15.53 -7.32 -21.61
C PHE A 28 16.20 -8.68 -21.52
N THR A 29 16.06 -9.37 -20.39
CA THR A 29 16.62 -10.72 -20.16
C THR A 29 15.56 -11.66 -19.57
N PRO A 30 14.42 -11.87 -20.27
CA PRO A 30 13.35 -12.74 -19.79
C PRO A 30 13.90 -14.15 -19.53
N GLY A 31 13.64 -14.69 -18.33
CA GLY A 31 14.14 -16.01 -17.93
C GLY A 31 15.56 -16.03 -17.35
N ALA A 32 16.21 -14.88 -17.16
CA ALA A 32 17.52 -14.79 -16.50
C ALA A 32 17.56 -15.54 -15.15
N GLY A 33 16.49 -15.44 -14.35
CA GLY A 33 16.37 -16.22 -13.11
C GLY A 33 16.48 -17.72 -13.35
N LYS A 34 15.68 -18.27 -14.27
CA LYS A 34 15.70 -19.71 -14.60
C LYS A 34 17.05 -20.14 -15.16
N TYR A 35 17.66 -19.33 -16.01
CA TYR A 35 18.98 -19.60 -16.59
C TYR A 35 20.08 -19.66 -15.53
N LEU A 36 20.10 -18.70 -14.60
CA LEU A 36 21.10 -18.63 -13.52
C LEU A 36 20.86 -19.66 -12.42
N GLY A 37 19.60 -20.05 -12.20
CA GLY A 37 19.23 -20.97 -11.12
C GLY A 37 19.58 -20.45 -9.73
N SER A 38 19.66 -21.37 -8.75
CA SER A 38 20.19 -21.12 -7.41
C SER A 38 19.60 -19.86 -6.71
N PHE A 39 20.41 -19.16 -5.92
CA PHE A 39 20.03 -17.95 -5.19
C PHE A 39 19.52 -16.82 -6.09
N SER A 40 20.06 -16.68 -7.31
CA SER A 40 19.60 -15.65 -8.27
C SER A 40 18.16 -15.90 -8.69
N ASN A 41 17.81 -17.14 -9.04
CA ASN A 41 16.42 -17.51 -9.31
C ASN A 41 15.53 -17.32 -8.09
N GLY A 42 16.02 -17.73 -6.91
CA GLY A 42 15.30 -17.57 -5.64
C GLY A 42 14.97 -16.11 -5.34
N LEU A 43 15.91 -15.18 -5.57
CA LEU A 43 15.68 -13.75 -5.37
C LEU A 43 14.72 -13.17 -6.42
N ILE A 44 14.88 -13.54 -7.69
CA ILE A 44 14.06 -13.04 -8.81
C ILE A 44 12.60 -13.50 -8.69
N THR A 45 12.36 -14.73 -8.24
CA THR A 45 11.02 -15.34 -8.17
C THR A 45 10.42 -15.33 -6.77
N GLY A 46 11.20 -14.94 -5.75
CA GLY A 46 10.85 -15.03 -4.33
C GLY A 46 9.92 -13.93 -3.80
N THR A 47 9.04 -13.37 -4.62
CA THR A 47 8.12 -12.30 -4.22
C THR A 47 7.32 -12.65 -2.97
N ILE A 48 6.60 -13.77 -2.98
CA ILE A 48 5.74 -14.21 -1.88
C ILE A 48 6.53 -14.47 -0.59
N PRO A 49 7.60 -15.29 -0.57
CA PRO A 49 8.33 -15.54 0.66
C PRO A 49 8.98 -14.27 1.25
N ILE A 50 9.53 -13.37 0.43
CA ILE A 50 10.10 -12.12 0.95
C ILE A 50 9.01 -11.22 1.54
N LEU A 51 7.85 -11.13 0.89
CA LEU A 51 6.69 -10.39 1.42
C LEU A 51 6.19 -10.99 2.74
N ALA A 52 6.14 -12.32 2.87
CA ALA A 52 5.73 -12.97 4.12
C ALA A 52 6.67 -12.62 5.28
N VAL A 53 7.98 -12.62 5.04
CA VAL A 53 8.98 -12.17 6.04
C VAL A 53 8.79 -10.68 6.36
N TRP A 54 8.52 -9.86 5.36
CA TRP A 54 8.24 -8.43 5.57
C TRP A 54 6.97 -8.20 6.42
N PHE A 55 5.90 -8.98 6.19
CA PHE A 55 4.68 -8.95 7.03
C PHE A 55 4.95 -9.33 8.47
N PHE A 56 5.75 -10.38 8.68
CA PHE A 56 6.20 -10.77 9.99
C PHE A 56 6.98 -9.64 10.68
N CYS A 57 7.95 -9.03 9.99
CA CYS A 57 8.73 -7.92 10.53
C CYS A 57 7.86 -6.69 10.85
N MET A 58 6.87 -6.40 9.99
CA MET A 58 5.91 -5.34 10.24
C MET A 58 5.10 -5.62 11.50
N GLY A 59 4.52 -6.82 11.62
CA GLY A 59 3.78 -7.23 12.81
C GLY A 59 4.62 -7.05 14.07
N ALA A 60 5.86 -7.53 14.05
CA ALA A 60 6.79 -7.42 15.18
C ALA A 60 7.17 -5.98 15.54
N SER A 61 7.08 -5.03 14.60
CA SER A 61 7.39 -3.62 14.86
C SER A 61 6.33 -2.89 15.69
N ILE A 62 5.12 -3.46 15.80
CA ILE A 62 3.99 -2.82 16.45
C ILE A 62 4.01 -3.04 17.97
N GLU A 63 3.89 -1.95 18.73
CA GLU A 63 3.73 -1.98 20.19
C GLU A 63 2.26 -1.82 20.60
N PHE A 64 1.80 -2.69 21.50
CA PHE A 64 0.48 -2.60 22.13
C PHE A 64 0.44 -1.52 23.22
N LYS A 65 0.56 -0.25 22.83
CA LYS A 65 0.37 0.91 23.73
C LYS A 65 -0.54 1.94 23.07
N ALA A 66 -1.75 1.51 22.71
CA ALA A 66 -2.74 2.42 22.15
C ALA A 66 -3.61 3.04 23.27
N THR A 67 -3.63 4.38 23.34
CA THR A 67 -4.61 5.09 24.19
C THR A 67 -5.99 5.03 23.53
N GLY A 68 -7.07 5.12 24.32
CA GLY A 68 -8.44 5.14 23.77
C GLY A 68 -8.66 6.25 22.73
N THR A 69 -8.02 7.41 22.94
CA THR A 69 -8.04 8.53 22.00
C THR A 69 -7.33 8.19 20.68
N MET A 70 -6.19 7.51 20.73
CA MET A 70 -5.48 7.02 19.55
C MET A 70 -6.36 6.03 18.77
N LEU A 71 -6.93 5.02 19.45
CA LEU A 71 -7.83 4.05 18.82
C LEU A 71 -9.01 4.73 18.11
N ARG A 72 -9.63 5.73 18.75
CA ARG A 72 -10.71 6.51 18.13
C ARG A 72 -10.22 7.24 16.89
N LYS A 73 -9.16 8.04 16.99
CA LYS A 73 -8.68 8.87 15.87
C LYS A 73 -8.20 8.04 14.68
N SER A 74 -7.33 7.05 14.92
CA SER A 74 -6.82 6.20 13.85
C SER A 74 -7.88 5.25 13.33
N GLY A 75 -8.68 4.65 14.22
CA GLY A 75 -9.72 3.69 13.85
C GLY A 75 -10.78 4.34 12.95
N VAL A 76 -11.16 5.58 13.21
CA VAL A 76 -12.05 6.35 12.33
C VAL A 76 -11.47 6.47 10.93
N LEU A 77 -10.20 6.83 10.79
CA LEU A 77 -9.56 6.94 9.48
C LEU A 77 -9.51 5.59 8.76
N VAL A 78 -9.10 4.55 9.48
CA VAL A 78 -8.95 3.19 8.92
C VAL A 78 -10.30 2.65 8.42
N VAL A 79 -11.31 2.69 9.27
CA VAL A 79 -12.67 2.23 8.92
C VAL A 79 -13.22 3.06 7.77
N THR A 80 -13.04 4.39 7.79
CA THR A 80 -13.52 5.27 6.72
C THR A 80 -12.87 4.92 5.39
N LYS A 81 -11.57 4.63 5.38
CA LYS A 81 -10.84 4.30 4.15
C LYS A 81 -11.28 2.96 3.57
N ILE A 82 -11.34 1.92 4.40
CA ILE A 82 -11.83 0.59 4.01
C ILE A 82 -13.27 0.67 3.51
N ALA A 83 -14.14 1.37 4.22
CA ALA A 83 -15.53 1.57 3.79
C ALA A 83 -15.64 2.32 2.46
N THR A 84 -14.80 3.33 2.25
CA THR A 84 -14.75 4.07 0.98
C THR A 84 -14.30 3.16 -0.15
N ALA A 85 -13.22 2.39 0.04
CA ALA A 85 -12.74 1.42 -0.95
C ALA A 85 -13.79 0.33 -1.24
N TRP A 86 -14.55 -0.11 -0.23
CA TRP A 86 -15.66 -1.05 -0.42
C TRP A 86 -16.81 -0.45 -1.25
N ILE A 87 -17.22 0.79 -0.98
CA ILE A 87 -18.21 1.50 -1.81
C ILE A 87 -17.70 1.64 -3.25
N VAL A 88 -16.42 2.00 -3.43
CA VAL A 88 -15.81 2.06 -4.75
C VAL A 88 -15.83 0.69 -5.42
N ALA A 89 -15.57 -0.40 -4.70
CA ALA A 89 -15.66 -1.76 -5.24
C ALA A 89 -17.07 -2.07 -5.73
N LEU A 90 -18.10 -1.76 -4.94
CA LEU A 90 -19.50 -1.97 -5.33
C LEU A 90 -19.88 -1.19 -6.59
N ILE A 91 -19.52 0.10 -6.63
CA ILE A 91 -19.81 0.96 -7.79
C ILE A 91 -19.02 0.48 -9.01
N ALA A 92 -17.71 0.33 -8.88
CA ALA A 92 -16.84 -0.09 -9.97
C ALA A 92 -17.20 -1.49 -10.49
N GLY A 93 -17.60 -2.41 -9.62
CA GLY A 93 -18.04 -3.76 -9.99
C GLY A 93 -19.30 -3.77 -10.87
N THR A 94 -20.14 -2.72 -10.83
CA THR A 94 -21.30 -2.58 -11.72
C THR A 94 -20.97 -1.99 -13.10
N PHE A 95 -19.90 -1.20 -13.20
CA PHE A 95 -19.59 -0.42 -14.42
C PHE A 95 -18.34 -0.90 -15.17
N LEU A 96 -17.38 -1.51 -14.47
CA LEU A 96 -16.14 -1.99 -15.06
C LEU A 96 -16.29 -3.43 -15.57
N PRO A 97 -15.69 -3.76 -16.72
CA PRO A 97 -15.54 -5.14 -17.14
C PRO A 97 -14.78 -5.97 -16.07
N GLY A 98 -15.08 -7.26 -15.95
CA GLY A 98 -14.41 -8.14 -14.99
C GLY A 98 -12.90 -8.26 -15.25
N ASP A 99 -12.49 -8.21 -16.51
CA ASP A 99 -11.10 -8.13 -16.96
C ASP A 99 -10.54 -6.70 -16.91
N GLY A 100 -11.31 -5.71 -16.45
CA GLY A 100 -10.91 -4.31 -16.43
C GLY A 100 -10.94 -3.65 -17.82
N ILE A 101 -10.62 -2.37 -17.87
CA ILE A 101 -10.58 -1.62 -19.13
C ILE A 101 -9.38 -2.08 -19.95
N GLN A 102 -9.64 -2.69 -21.12
CA GLN A 102 -8.57 -3.23 -21.98
C GLN A 102 -7.90 -2.18 -22.87
N ASN A 103 -8.64 -1.12 -23.25
CA ASN A 103 -8.23 -0.21 -24.31
C ASN A 103 -8.37 1.26 -23.91
N GLY A 104 -7.56 2.12 -24.53
CA GLY A 104 -7.62 3.57 -24.37
C GLY A 104 -6.83 4.09 -23.17
N MET A 105 -7.06 5.37 -22.85
CA MET A 105 -6.26 6.09 -21.84
C MET A 105 -6.46 5.60 -20.39
N LEU A 106 -7.51 4.80 -20.16
CA LEU A 106 -7.84 4.21 -18.85
C LEU A 106 -7.53 2.70 -18.81
N ALA A 107 -6.75 2.19 -19.78
CA ALA A 107 -6.37 0.80 -19.83
C ALA A 107 -5.68 0.34 -18.52
N GLY A 108 -6.07 -0.86 -18.06
CA GLY A 108 -5.63 -1.48 -16.82
C GLY A 108 -6.42 -1.10 -15.58
N ILE A 109 -7.27 -0.05 -15.63
CA ILE A 109 -8.17 0.25 -14.51
C ILE A 109 -9.15 -0.91 -14.39
N SER A 110 -9.08 -1.57 -13.24
CA SER A 110 -9.91 -2.70 -12.84
C SER A 110 -10.38 -2.47 -11.40
N VAL A 111 -11.40 -3.20 -10.97
CA VAL A 111 -11.81 -3.19 -9.55
C VAL A 111 -10.62 -3.51 -8.65
N LEU A 112 -9.80 -4.49 -9.02
CA LEU A 112 -8.61 -4.86 -8.26
C LEU A 112 -7.62 -3.69 -8.12
N ALA A 113 -7.35 -2.97 -9.22
CA ALA A 113 -6.45 -1.80 -9.19
C ALA A 113 -7.02 -0.67 -8.30
N LEU A 114 -8.33 -0.43 -8.38
CA LEU A 114 -9.00 0.60 -7.57
C LEU A 114 -8.96 0.26 -6.09
N VAL A 115 -9.37 -0.96 -5.71
CA VAL A 115 -9.42 -1.40 -4.32
C VAL A 115 -8.02 -1.40 -3.73
N ALA A 116 -7.05 -2.05 -4.38
CA ALA A 116 -5.67 -2.12 -3.89
C ALA A 116 -5.02 -0.73 -3.75
N ALA A 117 -5.35 0.23 -4.62
CA ALA A 117 -4.82 1.58 -4.51
C ALA A 117 -5.48 2.40 -3.38
N MET A 118 -6.74 2.12 -3.05
CA MET A 118 -7.57 2.95 -2.16
C MET A 118 -7.70 2.44 -0.73
N ASP A 119 -7.57 1.13 -0.49
CA ASP A 119 -7.79 0.53 0.84
C ASP A 119 -6.58 0.62 1.78
N MET A 120 -5.43 1.05 1.28
CA MET A 120 -4.17 1.10 2.01
C MET A 120 -3.61 2.51 2.16
N THR A 121 -3.26 2.89 3.38
CA THR A 121 -2.56 4.16 3.68
C THR A 121 -1.05 4.00 3.73
N ASN A 122 -0.30 4.94 3.15
CA ASN A 122 1.13 5.01 3.40
C ASN A 122 1.37 5.48 4.84
N GLY A 123 1.39 4.53 5.75
CA GLY A 123 1.46 4.81 7.15
C GLY A 123 2.76 5.52 7.58
N GLY A 124 3.89 5.21 6.94
CA GLY A 124 5.16 5.90 7.21
C GLY A 124 5.13 7.37 6.79
N LEU A 125 4.53 7.66 5.63
CA LEU A 125 4.29 9.03 5.17
C LEU A 125 3.32 9.77 6.09
N TYR A 126 2.22 9.13 6.45
CA TYR A 126 1.24 9.66 7.39
C TYR A 126 1.89 9.99 8.74
N ALA A 127 2.69 9.07 9.31
CA ALA A 127 3.40 9.29 10.57
C ALA A 127 4.33 10.51 10.48
N ALA A 128 5.08 10.65 9.38
CA ALA A 128 5.97 11.78 9.18
C ALA A 128 5.19 13.11 9.12
N LEU A 129 4.07 13.14 8.40
CA LEU A 129 3.22 14.32 8.29
C LEU A 129 2.54 14.67 9.61
N MET A 130 2.08 13.69 10.39
CA MET A 130 1.46 13.94 11.68
C MET A 130 2.48 14.34 12.75
N ASN A 131 3.72 13.86 12.68
CA ASN A 131 4.79 14.39 13.52
C ASN A 131 5.08 15.87 13.24
N GLN A 132 4.83 16.34 12.01
CA GLN A 132 5.08 17.73 11.62
C GLN A 132 3.87 18.65 11.82
N TYR A 133 2.66 18.18 11.52
CA TYR A 133 1.45 19.00 11.42
C TYR A 133 0.32 18.57 12.35
N GLY A 134 0.45 17.42 13.02
CA GLY A 134 -0.57 16.82 13.87
C GLY A 134 -0.12 16.67 15.33
N SER A 135 -0.88 15.87 16.06
CA SER A 135 -0.62 15.50 17.46
C SER A 135 0.24 14.24 17.59
N LYS A 136 0.80 13.99 18.78
CA LYS A 136 1.58 12.76 19.06
C LYS A 136 0.70 11.51 18.94
N GLU A 137 -0.56 11.61 19.34
CA GLU A 137 -1.55 10.55 19.22
C GLU A 137 -1.85 10.22 17.75
N GLU A 138 -1.97 11.26 16.91
CA GLU A 138 -2.15 11.11 15.46
C GLU A 138 -0.88 10.60 14.78
N ALA A 139 0.32 10.93 15.25
CA ALA A 139 1.55 10.36 14.72
C ALA A 139 1.72 8.88 15.09
N GLY A 140 1.33 8.52 16.32
CA GLY A 140 1.33 7.12 16.78
C GLY A 140 0.32 6.24 16.04
N ALA A 141 -0.76 6.83 15.53
CA ALA A 141 -1.86 6.16 14.80
C ALA A 141 -1.41 5.26 13.63
N PHE A 142 -0.19 5.48 13.11
CA PHE A 142 0.46 4.64 12.12
C PHE A 142 0.37 3.13 12.41
N VAL A 143 0.43 2.77 13.69
CA VAL A 143 0.32 1.37 14.14
C VAL A 143 -0.96 0.72 13.61
N LEU A 144 -2.11 1.39 13.72
CA LEU A 144 -3.38 0.85 13.23
C LEU A 144 -3.48 0.89 11.71
N MET A 145 -2.89 1.89 11.06
CA MET A 145 -2.85 1.95 9.59
C MET A 145 -2.00 0.82 8.99
N SER A 146 -1.06 0.28 9.75
CA SER A 146 -0.31 -0.91 9.34
C SER A 146 -1.21 -2.15 9.20
N LEU A 147 -2.39 -2.18 9.85
CA LEU A 147 -3.37 -3.27 9.68
C LEU A 147 -4.05 -3.26 8.32
N GLU A 148 -4.12 -2.11 7.66
CA GLU A 148 -4.59 -2.04 6.27
C GLU A 148 -3.59 -2.67 5.32
N SER A 149 -2.32 -2.79 5.73
CA SER A 149 -1.27 -3.22 4.84
C SER A 149 -1.46 -4.68 4.43
N GLY A 150 -1.43 -4.92 3.12
CA GLY A 150 -1.43 -6.26 2.55
C GLY A 150 -2.73 -6.66 1.87
N PRO A 151 -2.83 -7.94 1.51
CA PRO A 151 -3.98 -8.41 0.74
C PRO A 151 -5.23 -8.57 1.60
N LEU A 152 -5.13 -8.58 2.95
CA LEU A 152 -6.25 -8.88 3.83
C LEU A 152 -7.46 -7.97 3.58
N MET A 153 -7.27 -6.65 3.64
CA MET A 153 -8.39 -5.72 3.48
C MET A 153 -8.95 -5.76 2.07
N THR A 154 -8.09 -5.92 1.06
CA THR A 154 -8.52 -6.13 -0.32
C THR A 154 -9.36 -7.40 -0.47
N MET A 155 -8.97 -8.52 0.16
CA MET A 155 -9.74 -9.76 0.14
C MET A 155 -11.10 -9.58 0.83
N VAL A 156 -11.14 -8.89 1.97
CA VAL A 156 -12.38 -8.58 2.69
C VAL A 156 -13.29 -7.72 1.82
N ILE A 157 -12.75 -6.69 1.17
CA ILE A 157 -13.52 -5.78 0.30
C ILE A 157 -14.06 -6.52 -0.92
N LEU A 158 -13.22 -7.27 -1.64
CA LEU A 158 -13.62 -8.01 -2.84
C LEU A 158 -14.60 -9.14 -2.51
N GLY A 159 -14.39 -9.82 -1.38
CA GLY A 159 -15.30 -10.84 -0.85
C GLY A 159 -16.66 -10.27 -0.46
N ALA A 160 -16.67 -9.21 0.35
CA ALA A 160 -17.89 -8.56 0.84
C ALA A 160 -18.67 -7.81 -0.25
N SER A 161 -18.02 -7.44 -1.36
CA SER A 161 -18.68 -6.86 -2.53
C SER A 161 -19.23 -7.92 -3.50
N GLY A 162 -18.98 -9.20 -3.25
CA GLY A 162 -19.40 -10.30 -4.14
C GLY A 162 -18.63 -10.38 -5.45
N ILE A 163 -17.50 -9.67 -5.55
CA ILE A 163 -16.67 -9.59 -6.76
C ILE A 163 -15.73 -10.80 -6.86
N ALA A 164 -15.33 -11.35 -5.71
CA ALA A 164 -14.50 -12.55 -5.62
C ALA A 164 -14.95 -13.43 -4.46
N THR A 165 -14.64 -14.72 -4.50
CA THR A 165 -14.84 -15.63 -3.37
C THR A 165 -13.49 -16.18 -2.93
N PHE A 166 -13.22 -16.10 -1.63
CA PHE A 166 -11.98 -16.60 -1.05
C PHE A 166 -12.28 -17.67 -0.01
N GLU A 167 -11.51 -18.75 -0.02
CA GLU A 167 -11.60 -19.77 1.01
C GLU A 167 -11.14 -19.20 2.37
N PRO A 168 -11.84 -19.51 3.49
CA PRO A 168 -11.49 -18.99 4.82
C PRO A 168 -10.02 -19.21 5.22
N GLN A 169 -9.42 -20.33 4.78
CA GLN A 169 -8.02 -20.64 5.05
C GLN A 169 -7.04 -19.63 4.43
N LEU A 170 -7.38 -19.01 3.31
CA LEU A 170 -6.54 -18.00 2.66
C LEU A 170 -6.48 -16.71 3.49
N PHE A 171 -7.57 -16.34 4.17
CA PHE A 171 -7.56 -15.23 5.12
C PHE A 171 -6.65 -15.52 6.30
N VAL A 172 -6.70 -16.73 6.85
CA VAL A 172 -5.79 -17.14 7.93
C VAL A 172 -4.33 -17.06 7.44
N GLY A 173 -4.04 -17.62 6.27
CA GLY A 173 -2.70 -17.60 5.68
C GLY A 173 -2.16 -16.19 5.43
N ALA A 174 -3.01 -15.26 4.98
CA ALA A 174 -2.64 -13.86 4.73
C ALA A 174 -2.25 -13.11 6.02
N VAL A 175 -2.82 -13.48 7.16
CA VAL A 175 -2.69 -12.74 8.43
C VAL A 175 -1.72 -13.41 9.41
N LEU A 176 -1.50 -14.72 9.27
CA LEU A 176 -0.70 -15.51 10.20
C LEU A 176 0.73 -14.98 10.38
N PRO A 177 1.52 -14.66 9.33
CA PRO A 177 2.88 -14.13 9.51
C PRO A 177 2.88 -12.82 10.32
N PHE A 178 1.92 -11.94 10.05
CA PHE A 178 1.74 -10.69 10.77
C PHE A 178 1.43 -10.94 12.25
N LEU A 179 0.49 -11.84 12.57
CA LEU A 179 0.12 -12.14 13.95
C LEU A 179 1.26 -12.77 14.76
N ILE A 180 2.02 -13.68 14.14
CA ILE A 180 3.19 -14.29 14.80
C ILE A 180 4.24 -13.21 15.08
N GLY A 181 4.53 -12.36 14.10
CA GLY A 181 5.43 -11.22 14.29
C GLY A 181 4.95 -10.31 15.41
N PHE A 182 3.69 -9.91 15.37
CA PHE A 182 3.05 -9.06 16.39
C PHE A 182 3.15 -9.66 17.79
N ALA A 183 2.85 -10.95 17.95
CA ALA A 183 2.99 -11.63 19.22
C ALA A 183 4.44 -11.60 19.72
N LEU A 184 5.41 -11.96 18.88
CA LEU A 184 6.82 -11.98 19.27
C LEU A 184 7.37 -10.61 19.62
N GLY A 185 7.01 -9.56 18.86
CA GLY A 185 7.44 -8.19 19.13
C GLY A 185 6.87 -7.62 20.43
N ASN A 186 5.70 -8.08 20.86
CA ASN A 186 5.11 -7.69 22.15
C ASN A 186 5.59 -8.57 23.31
N LEU A 187 6.06 -9.80 23.05
CA LEU A 187 6.69 -10.66 24.06
C LEU A 187 8.12 -10.24 24.38
N ASP A 188 8.87 -9.76 23.39
CA ASP A 188 10.28 -9.40 23.55
C ASP A 188 10.61 -8.06 22.83
N PRO A 189 10.91 -6.99 23.60
CA PRO A 189 11.33 -5.71 23.04
C PRO A 189 12.59 -5.76 22.16
N ASP A 190 13.52 -6.69 22.40
CA ASP A 190 14.74 -6.85 21.59
C ASP A 190 14.41 -7.52 20.25
N LEU A 191 13.50 -8.50 20.22
CA LEU A 191 12.97 -9.06 18.97
C LEU A 191 12.24 -8.01 18.16
N ARG A 192 11.42 -7.17 18.81
CA ARG A 192 10.77 -6.03 18.15
C ARG A 192 11.79 -5.08 17.53
N LYS A 193 12.87 -4.75 18.24
CA LYS A 193 13.93 -3.89 17.70
C LYS A 193 14.65 -4.55 16.53
N LEU A 194 14.97 -5.83 16.63
CA LEU A 194 15.59 -6.62 15.57
C LEU A 194 14.74 -6.60 14.31
N PHE A 195 13.50 -7.06 14.40
CA PHE A 195 12.60 -7.22 13.26
C PHE A 195 12.04 -5.89 12.74
N GLY A 196 11.80 -4.91 13.62
CA GLY A 196 11.35 -3.58 13.23
C GLY A 196 12.37 -2.86 12.33
N ASN A 197 13.67 -3.05 12.57
CA ASN A 197 14.73 -2.52 11.70
C ASN A 197 14.78 -3.19 10.31
N SER A 198 14.23 -4.39 10.17
CA SER A 198 14.21 -5.14 8.91
C SER A 198 13.10 -4.70 7.96
N VAL A 199 12.05 -4.03 8.44
CA VAL A 199 10.89 -3.62 7.63
C VAL A 199 11.31 -2.81 6.41
N GLN A 200 12.14 -1.77 6.59
CA GLN A 200 12.63 -0.95 5.49
C GLN A 200 13.67 -1.66 4.62
N THR A 201 14.52 -2.50 5.23
CA THR A 201 15.58 -3.25 4.54
C THR A 201 15.03 -4.26 3.55
N LEU A 202 13.86 -4.86 3.84
CA LEU A 202 13.25 -5.87 2.96
C LEU A 202 12.56 -5.28 1.72
N ILE A 203 12.20 -3.98 1.74
CA ILE A 203 11.47 -3.31 0.66
C ILE A 203 12.17 -3.46 -0.70
N PRO A 204 13.47 -3.16 -0.85
CA PRO A 204 14.16 -3.32 -2.12
C PRO A 204 14.12 -4.74 -2.70
N PHE A 205 14.15 -5.76 -1.85
CA PHE A 205 14.24 -7.15 -2.27
C PHE A 205 12.94 -7.67 -2.85
N PHE A 206 11.81 -7.49 -2.13
CA PHE A 206 10.53 -7.92 -2.70
C PHE A 206 10.13 -7.01 -3.86
N ALA A 207 10.49 -5.72 -3.85
CA ALA A 207 10.19 -4.84 -4.95
C ALA A 207 10.93 -5.24 -6.23
N PHE A 208 12.20 -5.65 -6.13
CA PHE A 208 12.94 -6.23 -7.25
C PHE A 208 12.29 -7.53 -7.76
N ALA A 209 11.91 -8.44 -6.86
CA ALA A 209 11.21 -9.68 -7.24
C ALA A 209 9.87 -9.40 -7.94
N LEU A 210 9.08 -8.45 -7.42
CA LEU A 210 7.85 -7.97 -8.06
C LEU A 210 8.13 -7.38 -9.44
N GLY A 211 9.16 -6.54 -9.55
CA GLY A 211 9.59 -5.95 -10.82
C GLY A 211 9.85 -7.00 -11.89
N ASN A 212 10.45 -8.13 -11.51
CA ASN A 212 10.73 -9.24 -12.43
C ASN A 212 9.46 -9.95 -12.95
N THR A 213 8.28 -9.56 -12.49
CA THR A 213 6.99 -10.04 -13.01
C THR A 213 6.32 -9.03 -13.95
N ILE A 214 6.92 -7.84 -14.20
CA ILE A 214 6.34 -6.73 -14.96
C ILE A 214 7.10 -6.49 -16.26
N ASN A 215 6.39 -6.26 -17.36
CA ASN A 215 6.98 -5.82 -18.63
C ASN A 215 6.99 -4.28 -18.74
N LEU A 216 8.05 -3.68 -19.29
CA LEU A 216 8.14 -2.23 -19.49
C LEU A 216 7.03 -1.67 -20.38
N SER A 217 6.54 -2.46 -21.34
CA SER A 217 5.40 -2.08 -22.18
C SER A 217 4.16 -1.78 -21.34
N VAL A 218 3.91 -2.55 -20.28
CA VAL A 218 2.80 -2.32 -19.36
C VAL A 218 2.97 -0.99 -18.63
N ILE A 219 4.16 -0.69 -18.12
CA ILE A 219 4.44 0.59 -17.44
C ILE A 219 4.19 1.79 -18.36
N LEU A 220 4.60 1.69 -19.62
CA LEU A 220 4.38 2.75 -20.62
C LEU A 220 2.88 2.93 -20.95
N GLN A 221 2.13 1.83 -21.04
CA GLN A 221 0.69 1.87 -21.34
C GLN A 221 -0.13 2.37 -20.15
N THR A 222 0.23 1.97 -18.93
CA THR A 222 -0.53 2.29 -17.72
C THR A 222 -0.12 3.62 -17.08
N GLY A 223 0.96 4.27 -17.52
CA GLY A 223 1.51 5.45 -16.85
C GLY A 223 0.50 6.61 -16.68
N PHE A 224 -0.27 6.92 -17.72
CA PHE A 224 -1.30 7.98 -17.64
C PHE A 224 -2.48 7.58 -16.75
N ALA A 225 -3.01 6.36 -16.92
CA ALA A 225 -4.07 5.82 -16.08
C ALA A 225 -3.64 5.75 -14.60
N GLY A 226 -2.36 5.48 -14.33
CA GLY A 226 -1.79 5.45 -12.99
C GLY A 226 -1.69 6.84 -12.36
N LEU A 227 -1.38 7.87 -13.16
CA LEU A 227 -1.43 9.27 -12.71
C LEU A 227 -2.87 9.65 -12.31
N PHE A 228 -3.82 9.32 -13.18
CA PHE A 228 -5.23 9.53 -12.92
C PHE A 228 -5.70 8.78 -11.67
N LEU A 229 -5.31 7.51 -11.50
CA LEU A 229 -5.62 6.71 -10.32
C LEU A 229 -5.07 7.34 -9.05
N GLY A 230 -3.83 7.83 -9.06
CA GLY A 230 -3.24 8.52 -7.90
C GLY A 230 -4.01 9.77 -7.49
N LEU A 231 -4.45 10.58 -8.45
CA LEU A 231 -5.32 11.73 -8.18
C LEU A 231 -6.69 11.29 -7.66
N LEU A 232 -7.24 10.22 -8.23
CA LEU A 232 -8.52 9.65 -7.82
C LEU A 232 -8.45 9.14 -6.37
N VAL A 233 -7.37 8.47 -5.96
CA VAL A 233 -7.16 8.05 -4.57
C VAL A 233 -7.21 9.24 -3.63
N ILE A 234 -6.49 10.33 -3.93
CA ILE A 234 -6.45 11.53 -3.08
C ILE A 234 -7.85 12.12 -2.91
N VAL A 235 -8.62 12.22 -3.99
CA VAL A 235 -9.95 12.84 -3.96
C VAL A 235 -10.98 11.91 -3.31
N VAL A 236 -11.09 10.68 -3.81
CA VAL A 236 -12.14 9.73 -3.43
C VAL A 236 -11.95 9.24 -2.00
N THR A 237 -10.72 8.96 -1.57
CA THR A 237 -10.46 8.57 -0.17
C THR A 237 -10.29 9.80 0.72
N GLY A 238 -9.65 10.87 0.24
CA GLY A 238 -9.34 12.04 1.06
C GLY A 238 -10.57 12.82 1.49
N ILE A 239 -11.58 13.00 0.64
CA ILE A 239 -12.80 13.74 1.04
C ILE A 239 -13.49 13.06 2.23
N PRO A 240 -13.86 11.76 2.18
CA PRO A 240 -14.42 11.05 3.34
C PRO A 240 -13.48 11.09 4.55
N LEU A 241 -12.18 10.90 4.36
CA LEU A 241 -11.20 10.92 5.46
C LEU A 241 -11.13 12.27 6.16
N ILE A 242 -11.14 13.38 5.42
CA ILE A 242 -11.16 14.74 5.97
C ILE A 242 -12.43 14.97 6.80
N LEU A 243 -13.58 14.53 6.28
CA LEU A 243 -14.86 14.69 6.97
C LEU A 243 -14.90 13.82 8.24
N ALA A 244 -14.45 12.57 8.16
CA ALA A 244 -14.39 11.65 9.28
C ALA A 244 -13.44 12.14 10.37
N ASP A 245 -12.26 12.63 10.00
CA ASP A 245 -11.31 13.25 10.93
C ASP A 245 -11.94 14.43 11.68
N LYS A 246 -12.62 15.34 10.97
CA LYS A 246 -13.27 16.51 11.56
C LYS A 246 -14.44 16.15 12.48
N PHE A 247 -15.37 15.33 11.98
CA PHE A 247 -16.67 15.15 12.64
C PHE A 247 -16.69 13.99 13.63
N ILE A 248 -15.83 12.98 13.46
CA ILE A 248 -15.82 11.78 14.30
C ILE A 248 -14.52 11.68 15.08
N GLY A 249 -13.38 11.95 14.43
CA GLY A 249 -12.05 11.94 15.02
C GLY A 249 -11.76 13.12 15.95
N GLY A 250 -12.48 14.24 15.79
CA GLY A 250 -12.25 15.47 16.54
C GLY A 250 -10.96 16.20 16.14
N GLY A 251 -10.42 15.89 14.96
CA GLY A 251 -9.31 16.61 14.34
C GLY A 251 -9.77 17.82 13.53
N ASN A 252 -8.86 18.43 12.79
CA ASN A 252 -9.13 19.57 11.90
C ASN A 252 -9.14 19.18 10.41
N GLY A 253 -9.11 17.88 10.10
CA GLY A 253 -9.04 17.35 8.74
C GLY A 253 -7.60 17.07 8.27
N THR A 254 -6.58 17.54 8.99
CA THR A 254 -5.17 17.38 8.57
C THR A 254 -4.77 15.91 8.55
N ALA A 255 -5.21 15.12 9.53
CA ALA A 255 -4.94 13.68 9.56
C ALA A 255 -5.68 12.97 8.43
N GLY A 256 -6.89 13.42 8.10
CA GLY A 256 -7.64 12.93 6.93
C GLY A 256 -6.91 13.18 5.60
N VAL A 257 -6.35 14.37 5.38
CA VAL A 257 -5.53 14.66 4.19
C VAL A 257 -4.29 13.77 4.17
N ALA A 258 -3.56 13.67 5.29
CA ALA A 258 -2.35 12.87 5.37
C ALA A 258 -2.61 11.38 5.11
N ALA A 259 -3.79 10.88 5.46
CA ALA A 259 -4.21 9.50 5.25
C ALA A 259 -4.65 9.22 3.79
N SER A 260 -4.78 10.23 2.92
CA SER A 260 -5.26 10.08 1.53
C SER A 260 -4.20 9.56 0.54
N SER A 261 -3.25 8.74 1.00
CA SER A 261 -2.16 8.19 0.19
C SER A 261 -2.31 6.70 -0.07
N SER A 262 -1.67 6.18 -1.14
CA SER A 262 -1.52 4.73 -1.35
C SER A 262 -0.21 4.25 -0.71
N ALA A 263 -0.25 3.13 -0.01
CA ALA A 263 0.94 2.52 0.60
C ALA A 263 1.85 1.87 -0.46
N GLY A 264 3.17 1.88 -0.25
CA GLY A 264 4.08 1.14 -1.13
C GLY A 264 3.75 -0.36 -1.18
N ALA A 265 3.38 -0.95 -0.05
CA ALA A 265 2.98 -2.34 0.03
C ALA A 265 1.77 -2.70 -0.87
N ALA A 266 0.94 -1.72 -1.24
CA ALA A 266 -0.20 -1.92 -2.11
C ALA A 266 0.21 -2.41 -3.50
N VAL A 267 1.43 -2.11 -3.95
CA VAL A 267 1.96 -2.53 -5.24
C VAL A 267 2.03 -4.06 -5.35
N ALA A 268 2.28 -4.74 -4.23
CA ALA A 268 2.32 -6.19 -4.17
C ALA A 268 0.92 -6.82 -4.20
N THR A 269 -0.10 -6.11 -3.74
CA THR A 269 -1.44 -6.64 -3.48
C THR A 269 -2.09 -7.27 -4.71
N PRO A 270 -2.11 -6.64 -5.92
CA PRO A 270 -2.78 -7.24 -7.07
C PRO A 270 -2.27 -8.62 -7.45
N LEU A 271 -0.94 -8.82 -7.41
CA LEU A 271 -0.34 -10.12 -7.68
C LEU A 271 -0.66 -11.14 -6.58
N LEU A 272 -0.66 -10.73 -5.30
CA LEU A 272 -1.05 -11.63 -4.21
C LEU A 272 -2.50 -12.08 -4.35
N ILE A 273 -3.41 -11.15 -4.65
CA ILE A 273 -4.82 -11.48 -4.88
C ILE A 273 -4.95 -12.43 -6.07
N ALA A 274 -4.25 -12.19 -7.18
CA ALA A 274 -4.30 -13.10 -8.33
C ALA A 274 -3.75 -14.50 -8.07
N ASN A 275 -2.82 -14.65 -7.12
CA ASN A 275 -2.36 -15.98 -6.68
C ASN A 275 -3.43 -16.72 -5.85
N MET A 276 -4.29 -15.99 -5.13
CA MET A 276 -5.36 -16.55 -4.29
C MET A 276 -6.70 -16.69 -5.04
N ALA A 277 -6.92 -15.84 -6.04
CA ALA A 277 -8.11 -15.79 -6.90
C ALA A 277 -7.64 -15.63 -8.36
N PRO A 278 -7.43 -16.76 -9.07
CA PRO A 278 -6.85 -16.77 -10.42
C PRO A 278 -7.62 -15.97 -11.47
N GLU A 279 -8.90 -15.69 -11.24
CA GLU A 279 -9.72 -14.80 -12.08
C GLU A 279 -9.11 -13.40 -12.27
N PHE A 280 -8.29 -12.93 -11.32
CA PHE A 280 -7.59 -11.64 -11.44
C PHE A 280 -6.23 -11.72 -12.14
N ALA A 281 -5.74 -12.91 -12.49
CA ALA A 281 -4.45 -13.08 -13.16
C ALA A 281 -4.29 -12.21 -14.43
N PRO A 282 -5.31 -12.03 -15.29
CA PRO A 282 -5.20 -11.19 -16.49
C PRO A 282 -4.92 -9.71 -16.19
N VAL A 283 -5.40 -9.20 -15.04
CA VAL A 283 -5.30 -7.78 -14.68
C VAL A 283 -4.17 -7.48 -13.70
N ALA A 284 -3.64 -8.49 -13.02
CA ALA A 284 -2.73 -8.31 -11.89
C ALA A 284 -1.49 -7.48 -12.23
N GLN A 285 -0.85 -7.75 -13.37
CA GLN A 285 0.36 -7.05 -13.79
C GLN A 285 0.08 -5.56 -14.08
N GLN A 286 -1.03 -5.26 -14.76
CA GLN A 286 -1.44 -3.89 -15.07
C GLN A 286 -1.87 -3.14 -13.80
N ALA A 287 -2.65 -3.79 -12.94
CA ALA A 287 -3.05 -3.26 -11.63
C ALA A 287 -1.84 -2.95 -10.75
N THR A 288 -0.83 -3.84 -10.68
CA THR A 288 0.42 -3.60 -9.96
C THR A 288 1.15 -2.36 -10.50
N ALA A 289 1.25 -2.21 -11.82
CA ALA A 289 1.88 -1.03 -12.42
C ALA A 289 1.12 0.27 -12.11
N LEU A 290 -0.22 0.25 -12.19
CA LEU A 290 -1.07 1.39 -11.84
C LEU A 290 -0.95 1.79 -10.37
N VAL A 291 -0.98 0.81 -9.46
CA VAL A 291 -0.83 1.05 -8.03
C VAL A 291 0.57 1.62 -7.75
N ALA A 292 1.63 1.14 -8.42
CA ALA A 292 2.97 1.70 -8.28
C ALA A 292 3.02 3.18 -8.69
N THR A 293 2.38 3.56 -9.79
CA THR A 293 2.25 4.96 -10.19
C THR A 293 1.41 5.76 -9.18
N SER A 294 0.31 5.21 -8.68
CA SER A 294 -0.53 5.84 -7.65
C SER A 294 0.28 6.16 -6.38
N VAL A 295 1.14 5.25 -5.95
CA VAL A 295 2.04 5.46 -4.80
C VAL A 295 2.97 6.64 -5.02
N ILE A 296 3.53 6.81 -6.23
CA ILE A 296 4.39 7.98 -6.55
C ILE A 296 3.59 9.26 -6.41
N VAL A 297 2.45 9.32 -7.10
CA VAL A 297 1.62 10.51 -7.20
C VAL A 297 1.16 10.95 -5.81
N THR A 298 0.63 10.01 -5.03
CA THR A 298 0.19 10.27 -3.67
C THR A 298 1.36 10.64 -2.75
N SER A 299 2.53 9.99 -2.87
CA SER A 299 3.71 10.31 -2.06
C SER A 299 4.28 11.72 -2.33
N VAL A 300 4.05 12.28 -3.52
CA VAL A 300 4.43 13.66 -3.87
C VAL A 300 3.36 14.65 -3.43
N LEU A 301 2.10 14.39 -3.79
CA LEU A 301 1.02 15.37 -3.64
C LEU A 301 0.47 15.43 -2.22
N VAL A 302 0.32 14.30 -1.52
CA VAL A 302 -0.27 14.28 -0.18
C VAL A 302 0.51 15.14 0.82
N PRO A 303 1.86 15.13 0.86
CA PRO A 303 2.61 16.05 1.72
C PRO A 303 2.34 17.52 1.43
N ILE A 304 2.30 17.90 0.16
CA ILE A 304 2.04 19.28 -0.28
C ILE A 304 0.63 19.69 0.14
N LEU A 305 -0.36 18.85 -0.14
CA LEU A 305 -1.77 19.10 0.21
C LEU A 305 -1.95 19.18 1.73
N THR A 306 -1.31 18.30 2.48
CA THR A 306 -1.35 18.30 3.95
C THR A 306 -0.74 19.58 4.51
N ALA A 307 0.41 20.02 3.99
CA ALA A 307 1.05 21.25 4.41
C ALA A 307 0.18 22.50 4.12
N VAL A 308 -0.43 22.56 2.94
CA VAL A 308 -1.36 23.65 2.56
C VAL A 308 -2.59 23.65 3.45
N TRP A 309 -3.16 22.47 3.72
CA TRP A 309 -4.33 22.32 4.59
C TRP A 309 -4.03 22.72 6.02
N ALA A 310 -2.95 22.19 6.60
CA ALA A 310 -2.50 22.50 7.95
C ALA A 310 -2.26 24.00 8.13
N LYS A 311 -1.61 24.67 7.16
CA LYS A 311 -1.39 26.12 7.21
C LYS A 311 -2.70 26.93 7.27
N ARG A 312 -3.80 26.41 6.71
CA ARG A 312 -5.10 27.08 6.65
C ARG A 312 -6.00 26.77 7.85
N PHE A 313 -5.92 25.56 8.39
CA PHE A 313 -6.89 25.03 9.37
C PHE A 313 -6.28 24.61 10.71
N SER A 314 -4.95 24.56 10.85
CA SER A 314 -4.34 24.46 12.18
C SER A 314 -4.46 25.82 12.88
N PRO A 315 -4.84 25.84 14.17
CA PRO A 315 -4.90 27.08 14.93
C PRO A 315 -3.54 27.78 14.83
N LYS A 316 -3.54 29.06 14.44
CA LYS A 316 -2.33 29.89 14.57
C LYS A 316 -1.94 29.81 16.03
N THR A 317 -0.79 29.21 16.33
CA THR A 317 -0.13 29.41 17.62
C THR A 317 0.09 30.91 17.75
N ALA A 318 -0.69 31.54 18.62
CA ALA A 318 -0.44 32.88 19.13
C ALA A 318 0.80 32.86 20.02
#